data_AF-A0A4Q3KBQ6-F1
#
_entry.id   AF-A0A4Q3KBQ6-F1
#
_cell.length_a   1.000
_cell.length_b   1.000
_cell.length_c   1.000
_cell.angle_alpha   90.00
_cell.angle_beta   90.00
_cell.angle_gamma   90.00
#
_symmetry.space_group_name_H-M   'P 1'
#
loop_
_entity.id
_entity.type
_entity.pdbx_description
1 polymer ?
#
loop_
_entity_poly.entity_id
_entity_poly.type
_entity_poly.pdbx_seq_one_letter_code
_entity_poly.pdbx_strand_id
1 'polypeptide(L)' 'MHATNDRDQFAPPRPPGRMRAVALAVLAHVALIGALTWGVNWKTSADQPAVEAELWSPTVQQAAPREVAP' A
#
# COMPACT_ATOMS: atom_id res chain seq x y z
N MET A 1 -30.12 30.30 -16.81
CA MET A 1 -29.02 29.48 -17.35
C MET A 1 -27.88 30.43 -17.75
N HIS A 2 -26.59 30.03 -17.67
CA HIS A 2 -25.36 30.78 -18.07
C HIS A 2 -24.45 31.43 -16.99
N ALA A 3 -24.37 30.94 -15.75
CA ALA A 3 -23.36 31.45 -14.80
C ALA A 3 -21.95 30.83 -14.96
N THR A 4 -21.81 29.73 -15.71
CA THR A 4 -20.55 28.97 -15.81
C THR A 4 -19.61 29.52 -16.88
N ASN A 5 -20.12 30.26 -17.88
CA ASN A 5 -19.35 30.74 -19.04
C ASN A 5 -18.42 31.93 -18.70
N ASP A 6 -18.87 32.85 -17.85
CA ASP A 6 -18.10 34.07 -17.51
C ASP A 6 -16.82 33.79 -16.72
N ARG A 7 -16.73 32.65 -16.02
CA ARG A 7 -15.54 32.27 -15.24
C ARG A 7 -14.41 31.68 -16.08
N ASP A 8 -14.72 31.10 -17.24
CA ASP A 8 -13.74 30.40 -18.08
C ASP A 8 -13.06 31.32 -19.11
N GLN A 9 -13.56 32.54 -19.34
CA GLN A 9 -13.01 33.47 -20.36
C GLN A 9 -11.59 33.97 -20.07
N PHE A 10 -11.14 33.86 -18.81
CA PHE A 10 -9.77 34.20 -18.38
C PHE A 10 -8.99 32.97 -17.89
N ALA A 11 -9.55 31.77 -18.00
CA ALA A 11 -8.88 30.57 -17.54
C ALA A 11 -7.74 30.21 -18.51
N PRO A 12 -6.51 29.96 -18.02
CA PRO A 12 -5.43 29.49 -18.88
C PRO A 12 -5.83 28.16 -19.55
N PRO A 13 -5.46 27.95 -20.82
CA PRO A 13 -5.81 26.73 -21.55
C PRO A 13 -5.31 25.51 -20.77
N ARG A 14 -6.16 24.49 -20.64
CA ARG A 14 -5.81 23.29 -19.86
C ARG A 14 -4.52 22.69 -20.43
N PRO A 15 -3.47 22.52 -19.61
CA PRO A 15 -2.20 22.00 -20.10
C PRO A 15 -2.41 20.59 -20.65
N PRO A 16 -1.94 20.30 -21.88
CA PRO A 16 -2.08 18.98 -22.47
C PRO A 16 -1.28 17.96 -21.67
N GLY A 17 -1.80 16.74 -21.52
CA GLY A 17 -1.07 15.63 -20.89
C GLY A 17 -1.48 15.24 -19.48
N ARG A 18 -2.52 15.86 -18.89
CA ARG A 18 -3.06 15.44 -17.57
C ARG A 18 -3.40 13.94 -17.51
N MET A 19 -3.96 13.37 -18.58
CA MET A 19 -4.28 11.94 -18.64
C MET A 19 -3.05 11.04 -18.63
N ARG A 20 -1.95 11.46 -19.29
CA ARG A 20 -0.68 10.71 -19.27
C ARG A 20 -0.07 10.72 -17.87
N ALA A 21 -0.09 11.87 -17.20
CA ALA A 21 0.39 11.98 -15.82
C ALA A 21 -0.43 11.09 -14.86
N VAL A 22 -1.76 11.08 -14.99
CA VAL A 22 -2.63 10.21 -14.18
C VAL A 22 -2.36 8.74 -14.48
N ALA A 23 -2.23 8.34 -15.75
CA ALA A 23 -1.93 6.95 -16.11
C ALA A 23 -0.58 6.48 -15.53
N LEU A 24 0.47 7.30 -15.62
CA LEU A 24 1.78 6.99 -15.04
C LEU A 24 1.71 6.91 -13.51
N ALA A 25 0.97 7.82 -12.87
CA ALA A 25 0.77 7.77 -11.43
C ALA A 25 0.09 6.48 -11.00
N VAL A 26 -1.03 6.10 -11.64
CA VAL A 26 -1.73 4.84 -11.35
C VAL A 26 -0.82 3.64 -11.58
N LEU A 27 -0.06 3.61 -12.67
CA LEU A 27 0.90 2.54 -12.97
C LEU A 27 1.96 2.39 -11.88
N ALA A 28 2.52 3.51 -11.40
CA ALA A 28 3.50 3.49 -10.31
C ALA A 28 2.93 2.93 -9.00
N HIS A 29 1.67 3.26 -8.67
CA HIS A 29 1.01 2.73 -7.47
C HIS A 29 0.76 1.23 -7.60
N VAL A 30 0.27 0.76 -8.76
CA VAL A 30 0.05 -0.67 -9.01
C VAL A 30 1.36 -1.44 -8.94
N ALA A 31 2.45 -0.90 -9.51
CA ALA A 31 3.78 -1.49 -9.42
C ALA A 31 4.28 -1.58 -7.96
N LEU A 32 4.10 -0.51 -7.17
CA LEU A 32 4.47 -0.49 -5.76
C LEU A 32 3.68 -1.54 -4.96
N ILE A 33 2.36 -1.60 -5.14
CA ILE A 33 1.50 -2.58 -4.48
C ILE A 33 1.93 -4.00 -4.86
N GLY A 34 2.14 -4.27 -6.15
CA GLY A 34 2.60 -5.59 -6.62
C GLY A 34 3.93 -5.99 -5.99
N ALA A 35 4.90 -5.07 -5.97
CA ALA A 35 6.20 -5.31 -5.33
C ALA A 35 6.07 -5.58 -3.82
N LEU A 36 5.19 -4.84 -3.13
CA LEU A 36 4.95 -5.02 -1.70
C LEU A 36 4.24 -6.35 -1.42
N THR A 37 3.23 -6.70 -2.20
CA THR A 37 2.52 -7.99 -2.08
C THR A 37 3.47 -9.15 -2.32
N TRP A 38 4.35 -9.07 -3.32
CA TRP A 38 5.33 -10.13 -3.59
C TRP A 38 6.40 -10.21 -2.49
N GLY A 39 6.99 -9.07 -2.10
CA GLY A 39 8.04 -8.99 -1.09
C GLY A 39 7.56 -9.38 0.31
N VAL A 40 6.31 -9.06 0.66
CA VAL A 40 5.70 -9.44 1.95
C VAL A 40 5.28 -10.90 1.95
N ASN A 41 4.62 -11.40 0.88
CA ASN A 41 4.18 -12.79 0.81
C ASN A 41 5.37 -13.78 0.91
N TRP A 42 6.52 -13.42 0.33
CA TRP A 42 7.76 -14.17 0.52
C TRP A 42 8.22 -14.27 1.98
N LYS A 43 7.94 -13.28 2.84
CA LYS A 43 8.34 -13.31 4.26
C LYS A 43 7.26 -13.89 5.18
N THR A 44 6.01 -13.98 4.72
CA THR A 44 4.89 -14.57 5.48
C THR A 44 4.78 -16.09 5.27
N SER A 45 5.29 -16.64 4.16
CA SER A 45 5.21 -18.08 3.87
C SER A 45 6.22 -18.96 4.62
N ALA A 46 7.19 -18.37 5.32
CA ALA A 46 8.04 -19.11 6.25
C ALA A 46 7.38 -19.07 7.62
N ASP A 47 6.64 -20.12 7.95
CA ASP A 47 6.40 -20.72 9.28
C ASP A 47 7.01 -19.95 10.48
N GLN A 48 6.58 -18.69 10.67
CA GLN A 48 7.17 -17.82 11.66
C GLN A 48 6.30 -17.94 12.91
N PRO A 49 6.80 -18.58 13.97
CA PRO A 49 6.08 -18.69 15.23
C PRO A 49 5.73 -17.28 15.70
N ALA A 50 4.50 -17.08 16.14
CA ALA A 50 4.09 -15.81 16.73
C ALA A 50 5.01 -15.51 17.93
N VAL A 51 5.95 -14.60 17.72
CA VAL A 51 6.86 -14.13 18.76
C VAL A 51 6.17 -12.95 19.43
N GLU A 52 5.70 -13.18 20.65
CA GLU A 52 5.18 -12.11 21.51
C GLU A 52 6.37 -11.39 22.14
N ALA A 53 6.71 -10.22 21.59
CA ALA A 53 7.60 -9.29 22.25
C ALA A 53 6.80 -8.54 23.31
N GLU A 54 6.75 -9.06 24.53
CA GLU A 54 6.33 -8.26 25.67
C GLU A 54 7.28 -7.06 25.75
N LEU A 55 6.77 -5.84 25.54
CA LEU A 55 7.54 -4.59 25.38
C LEU A 55 8.44 -4.23 26.58
N TRP A 56 8.43 -5.04 27.62
CA TRP A 56 9.16 -4.91 28.89
C TRP A 56 10.18 -6.03 29.13
N SER A 57 10.27 -7.02 28.25
CA SER A 57 11.19 -8.14 28.37
C SER A 57 12.36 -7.99 27.38
N PRO A 58 13.62 -8.04 27.84
CA PRO A 58 14.77 -8.03 26.94
C PRO A 58 14.94 -9.36 26.18
N THR A 59 14.15 -10.38 26.52
CA THR A 59 14.25 -11.73 25.95
C THR A 59 13.03 -12.07 25.12
N VAL A 60 13.28 -12.47 23.87
CA VAL A 60 12.29 -12.96 22.92
C VAL A 60 11.78 -14.33 23.38
N GLN A 61 10.49 -14.44 23.71
CA GLN A 61 9.86 -15.71 24.07
C GLN A 61 8.97 -16.21 22.93
N GLN A 62 9.32 -17.38 22.39
CA GLN A 62 8.56 -18.03 21.33
C GLN A 62 7.38 -18.77 21.93
N ALA A 63 6.17 -18.55 21.42
CA ALA A 63 5.00 -19.30 21.84
C ALA A 63 5.19 -20.81 21.59
N ALA A 64 4.80 -21.64 22.57
CA ALA A 64 4.91 -23.08 22.46
C ALA A 64 4.07 -23.60 21.28
N PRO A 65 4.57 -24.59 20.51
CA PRO A 65 3.77 -25.25 19.47
C PRO A 65 2.43 -25.75 20.02
N ARG A 66 1.36 -25.62 19.23
CA ARG A 66 0.03 -26.07 19.62
C ARG A 66 0.08 -27.55 19.97
N GLU A 67 -0.38 -27.89 21.18
CA GLU A 67 -0.43 -29.24 21.69
C GLU A 67 -1.31 -30.11 20.77
N VAL A 68 -0.75 -31.23 20.30
CA VAL A 68 -1.48 -32.22 19.51
C VAL A 68 -2.03 -33.24 20.49
N ALA A 69 -3.34 -33.21 20.74
CA ALA A 69 -4.00 -34.23 21.55
C ALA A 69 -3.95 -35.59 20.82
N PRO A 70 -3.74 -36.71 21.54
CA PRO A 70 -3.64 -38.05 20.96
C PRO A 70 -4.96 -38.55 20.34
#